data_AF-A0A1A6FHW6-F1
#
_entry.id   AF-A0A1A6FHW6-F1
#
_cell.length_a   1.000
_cell.length_b   1.000
_cell.length_c   1.000
_cell.angle_alpha   90.00
_cell.angle_beta   90.00
_cell.angle_gamma   90.00
#
_symmetry.space_group_name_H-M   'P 1'
#
loop_
_entity.id
_entity.type
_entity.pdbx_description
1 polymer ?
#
loop_
_entity_poly.entity_id
_entity_poly.type
_entity_poly.pdbx_seq_one_letter_code
_entity_poly.pdbx_strand_id
1 'polypeptide(L)'
;MALSFRFPISDERVVIGVGGAFGPEVRARAFADMVRQDVARIDDENARAAGARLPYDISIDRSGADFSRITVKSEIVARWRLGHGAVEFIWRMLRNSGPHKSGAYRASMRCYADGREIKDPTEAAGAREVMFLSIVPYARKIERGQKGYSPGKVYEAVAQAAKARYGKAAIIKFTYATPAGPAPALTSWAARSATAASQRKRKGRDNPLRQPAILIFLEAR
;
A
#
# COMPACT_ATOMS: atom_id res chain seq x y z
N MET A 1 4.47 -18.94 24.21
CA MET A 1 5.61 -18.59 23.34
C MET A 1 5.07 -17.89 22.10
N ALA A 2 5.39 -16.61 21.91
CA ALA A 2 5.04 -15.90 20.67
C ALA A 2 6.22 -16.00 19.70
N LEU A 3 6.06 -16.80 18.65
CA LEU A 3 7.01 -16.84 17.53
C LEU A 3 6.86 -15.52 16.76
N SER A 4 7.78 -14.60 17.01
CA SER A 4 7.97 -13.38 16.23
C SER A 4 8.63 -13.75 14.90
N PHE A 5 7.83 -13.94 13.85
CA PHE A 5 8.35 -14.02 12.48
C PHE A 5 8.60 -12.60 11.97
N ARG A 6 9.89 -12.23 11.86
CA ARG A 6 10.33 -10.95 11.31
C ARG A 6 10.55 -11.14 9.81
N PHE A 7 9.59 -10.71 8.99
CA PHE A 7 9.71 -10.80 7.53
C PHE A 7 10.73 -9.76 7.00
N PRO A 8 11.74 -10.18 6.22
CA PRO A 8 12.56 -9.25 5.46
C PRO A 8 11.77 -8.85 4.22
N ILE A 9 11.07 -7.72 4.30
CA ILE A 9 10.93 -6.89 3.12
C ILE A 9 12.24 -6.12 3.06
N SER A 10 13.18 -6.58 2.24
CA SER A 10 14.50 -5.97 2.08
C SER A 10 14.58 -5.24 0.74
N ASP A 11 15.15 -4.02 0.79
CA ASP A 11 15.72 -3.34 -0.36
C ASP A 11 17.22 -3.63 -0.31
N GLU A 12 17.64 -4.77 -0.88
CA GLU A 12 19.00 -5.31 -0.74
C GLU A 12 19.80 -5.16 -2.03
N ARG A 13 21.05 -4.68 -1.89
CA ARG A 13 22.03 -4.61 -2.96
C ARG A 13 22.92 -5.87 -2.91
N VAL A 14 22.78 -6.75 -3.90
CA VAL A 14 23.58 -7.98 -3.99
C VAL A 14 24.80 -7.72 -4.88
N VAL A 15 26.01 -7.91 -4.34
CA VAL A 15 27.28 -7.78 -5.07
C VAL A 15 28.01 -9.12 -5.00
N ILE A 16 28.24 -9.76 -6.14
CA ILE A 16 28.84 -11.11 -6.21
C ILE A 16 30.13 -11.06 -7.03
N GLY A 17 31.24 -11.47 -6.44
CA GLY A 17 32.53 -11.62 -7.11
C GLY A 17 32.84 -13.10 -7.39
N VAL A 18 33.17 -13.44 -8.64
CA VAL A 18 33.49 -14.82 -9.04
C VAL A 18 34.99 -14.95 -9.34
N GLY A 19 35.71 -15.76 -8.55
CA GLY A 19 37.10 -16.16 -8.82
C GLY A 19 37.15 -17.58 -9.40
N GLY A 20 37.79 -17.76 -10.57
CA GLY A 20 37.97 -19.09 -11.20
C GLY A 20 38.43 -19.07 -12.66
N ALA A 21 39.07 -20.17 -13.08
CA ALA A 21 39.80 -20.42 -14.33
C ALA A 21 38.93 -20.66 -15.59
N PHE A 22 37.76 -20.03 -15.68
CA PHE A 22 36.89 -20.13 -16.85
C PHE A 22 37.13 -18.96 -17.82
N GLY A 23 36.88 -19.19 -19.11
CA GLY A 23 36.87 -18.14 -20.12
C GLY A 23 35.87 -17.01 -19.79
N PRO A 24 36.11 -15.76 -20.24
CA PRO A 24 35.25 -14.62 -19.92
C PRO A 24 33.76 -14.84 -20.21
N GLU A 25 33.44 -15.47 -21.33
CA GLU A 25 32.06 -15.75 -21.77
C GLU A 25 31.35 -16.76 -20.86
N VAL A 26 32.03 -17.84 -20.48
CA VAL A 26 31.50 -18.86 -19.56
C VAL A 26 31.21 -18.24 -18.20
N ARG A 27 32.09 -17.34 -17.72
CA ARG A 27 31.87 -16.60 -16.47
C ARG A 27 30.69 -15.64 -16.55
N ALA A 28 30.57 -14.89 -17.65
CA ALA A 28 29.45 -13.98 -17.85
C ALA A 28 28.11 -14.73 -17.90
N ARG A 29 28.06 -15.88 -18.58
CA ARG A 29 26.87 -16.74 -18.63
C ARG A 29 26.51 -17.31 -17.26
N ALA A 30 27.48 -17.89 -16.55
CA ALA A 30 27.24 -18.43 -15.19
C ALA A 30 26.78 -17.33 -14.22
N PHE A 31 27.35 -16.13 -14.33
CA PHE A 31 26.94 -14.97 -13.54
C PHE A 31 25.51 -14.54 -13.86
N ALA A 32 25.13 -14.48 -15.14
CA ALA A 32 23.77 -14.18 -15.56
C ALA A 32 22.74 -15.20 -15.04
N ASP A 33 23.07 -16.49 -15.09
CA ASP A 33 22.18 -17.56 -14.61
C ASP A 33 22.00 -17.50 -13.09
N MET A 34 23.08 -17.27 -12.34
CA MET A 34 23.03 -17.05 -10.89
C MET A 34 22.17 -15.83 -10.53
N VAL A 35 22.33 -14.70 -11.23
CA VAL A 35 21.51 -13.49 -11.01
C VAL A 35 20.03 -13.77 -11.25
N ARG A 36 19.69 -14.51 -12.32
CA ARG A 36 18.28 -14.89 -12.58
C ARG A 36 17.71 -15.75 -11.44
N GLN A 37 18.49 -16.70 -10.93
CA GLN A 37 18.08 -17.54 -9.80
C GLN A 37 17.88 -16.73 -8.52
N ASP A 38 18.80 -15.80 -8.22
CA ASP A 38 18.68 -14.93 -7.05
C ASP A 38 17.48 -13.99 -7.14
N VAL A 39 17.26 -13.35 -8.30
CA VAL A 39 16.08 -12.51 -8.50
C VAL A 39 14.79 -13.33 -8.36
N ALA A 40 14.74 -14.54 -8.92
CA ALA A 40 13.56 -15.41 -8.79
C ALA A 40 13.32 -15.83 -7.33
N ARG A 41 14.39 -16.15 -6.58
CA ARG A 41 14.33 -16.49 -5.16
C ARG A 41 13.79 -15.31 -4.33
N ILE A 42 14.32 -14.11 -4.55
CA ILE A 42 13.88 -12.89 -3.84
C ILE A 42 12.44 -12.55 -4.23
N ASP A 43 12.05 -12.70 -5.51
CA ASP A 43 10.66 -12.50 -5.95
C ASP A 43 9.70 -13.47 -5.27
N ASP A 44 10.07 -14.74 -5.12
CA ASP A 44 9.26 -15.73 -4.40
C ASP A 44 9.19 -15.45 -2.88
N GLU A 45 10.29 -15.04 -2.25
CA GLU A 45 10.32 -14.62 -0.84
C GLU A 45 9.41 -13.40 -0.62
N ASN A 46 9.54 -12.38 -1.49
CA ASN A 46 8.69 -11.21 -1.49
C ASN A 46 7.23 -11.56 -1.76
N ALA A 47 6.95 -12.48 -2.69
CA ALA A 47 5.59 -12.92 -2.99
C ALA A 47 4.95 -13.64 -1.81
N ARG A 48 5.70 -14.47 -1.08
CA ARG A 48 5.22 -15.09 0.17
C ARG A 48 4.99 -14.04 1.25
N ALA A 49 5.92 -13.10 1.41
CA ALA A 49 5.83 -12.04 2.41
C ALA A 49 4.69 -11.05 2.13
N ALA A 50 4.45 -10.68 0.88
CA ALA A 50 3.41 -9.75 0.43
C ALA A 50 2.07 -10.44 0.11
N GLY A 51 2.08 -11.77 -0.08
CA GLY A 51 0.89 -12.56 -0.44
C GLY A 51 0.46 -12.39 -1.90
N ALA A 52 1.32 -11.81 -2.73
CA ALA A 52 1.18 -11.62 -4.17
C ALA A 52 2.55 -11.25 -4.75
N ARG A 53 2.81 -11.58 -6.02
CA ARG A 53 4.06 -11.16 -6.70
C ARG A 53 4.08 -9.64 -6.86
N LEU A 54 5.26 -9.06 -6.66
CA LEU A 54 5.44 -7.61 -6.71
C LEU A 54 6.07 -7.22 -8.05
N PRO A 55 5.60 -6.13 -8.68
CA PRO A 55 6.30 -5.60 -9.83
C PRO A 55 7.70 -5.13 -9.42
N TYR A 56 8.70 -5.49 -10.22
CA TYR A 56 10.08 -5.05 -10.05
C TYR A 56 10.69 -4.66 -11.39
N ASP A 57 11.66 -3.75 -11.33
CA ASP A 57 12.47 -3.34 -12.47
C ASP A 57 13.91 -3.81 -12.25
N ILE A 58 14.57 -4.32 -13.29
CA ILE A 58 16.00 -4.65 -13.26
C ILE A 58 16.77 -3.58 -14.03
N SER A 59 17.87 -3.11 -13.45
CA SER A 59 18.86 -2.27 -14.13
C SER A 59 20.25 -2.88 -13.99
N ILE A 60 20.95 -2.99 -15.12
CA ILE A 60 22.33 -3.44 -15.22
C ILE A 60 23.16 -2.21 -15.58
N ASP A 61 24.15 -1.85 -14.75
CA ASP A 61 25.01 -0.68 -14.95
C ASP A 61 24.20 0.59 -15.30
N ARG A 62 23.05 0.76 -14.62
CA ARG A 62 22.08 1.86 -14.81
C ARG A 62 21.42 1.96 -16.19
N SER A 63 21.58 0.95 -17.05
CA SER A 63 21.23 1.00 -18.48
C SER A 63 20.06 0.06 -18.87
N GLY A 64 19.29 -0.44 -17.91
CA GLY A 64 18.14 -1.33 -18.14
C GLY A 64 18.49 -2.83 -18.05
N ALA A 65 17.58 -3.71 -18.48
CA ALA A 65 17.67 -5.17 -18.25
C ALA A 65 18.30 -5.97 -19.42
N ASP A 66 19.35 -5.44 -20.05
CA ASP A 66 20.04 -6.15 -21.15
C ASP A 66 21.11 -7.11 -20.61
N PHE A 67 20.69 -8.35 -20.34
CA PHE A 67 21.58 -9.41 -19.86
C PHE A 67 22.66 -9.84 -20.87
N SER A 68 22.61 -9.39 -22.14
CA SER A 68 23.67 -9.71 -23.11
C SER A 68 24.97 -8.94 -22.86
N ARG A 69 24.90 -7.81 -22.12
CA ARG A 69 26.03 -6.93 -21.81
C ARG A 69 26.63 -7.17 -20.43
N ILE A 70 26.11 -8.16 -19.71
CA ILE A 70 26.49 -8.44 -18.34
C ILE A 70 27.94 -8.93 -18.30
N THR A 71 28.74 -8.30 -17.45
CA THR A 71 30.07 -8.78 -17.13
C THR A 71 30.13 -9.17 -15.66
N VAL A 72 31.18 -9.88 -15.26
CA VAL A 72 31.42 -10.22 -13.85
C VAL A 72 31.66 -8.98 -12.97
N LYS A 73 31.82 -7.80 -13.58
CA LYS A 73 31.96 -6.50 -12.90
C LYS A 73 30.68 -5.67 -12.93
N SER A 74 29.65 -6.12 -13.64
CA SER A 74 28.41 -5.36 -13.80
C SER A 74 27.63 -5.30 -12.48
N GLU A 75 27.10 -4.11 -12.19
CA GLU A 75 26.19 -3.90 -11.08
C GLU A 75 24.76 -4.17 -11.53
N ILE A 76 24.05 -5.04 -10.80
CA ILE A 76 22.66 -5.38 -11.10
C ILE A 76 21.81 -4.97 -9.92
N VAL A 77 20.84 -4.13 -10.19
CA VAL A 77 19.89 -3.63 -9.20
C VAL A 77 18.50 -4.04 -9.64
N ALA A 78 17.89 -4.95 -8.89
CA ALA A 78 16.47 -5.25 -8.96
C ALA A 78 15.73 -4.40 -7.91
N ARG A 79 14.74 -3.61 -8.32
CA ARG A 79 13.95 -2.77 -7.42
C ARG A 79 12.51 -3.24 -7.39
N TRP A 80 12.07 -3.78 -6.26
CA TRP A 80 10.68 -4.14 -6.04
C TRP A 80 9.86 -2.92 -5.63
N ARG A 81 8.74 -2.69 -6.29
CA ARG A 81 7.81 -1.59 -5.96
C ARG A 81 6.86 -2.01 -4.84
N LEU A 82 7.44 -2.20 -3.66
CA LEU A 82 6.79 -2.76 -2.47
C LEU A 82 5.57 -1.95 -1.99
N GLY A 83 5.56 -0.64 -2.20
CA GLY A 83 4.45 0.22 -1.84
C GLY A 83 3.15 -0.18 -2.54
N HIS A 84 3.22 -0.72 -3.77
CA HIS A 84 2.03 -1.12 -4.53
C HIS A 84 1.28 -2.29 -3.87
N GLY A 85 2.03 -3.27 -3.34
CA GLY A 85 1.45 -4.39 -2.59
C GLY A 85 0.69 -3.94 -1.33
N ALA A 86 1.12 -2.85 -0.68
CA ALA A 86 0.41 -2.28 0.47
C ALA A 86 -0.96 -1.72 0.07
N VAL A 87 -1.04 -1.05 -1.09
CA VAL A 87 -2.29 -0.50 -1.64
C VAL A 87 -3.30 -1.60 -1.90
N GLU A 88 -2.90 -2.66 -2.61
CA GLU A 88 -3.77 -3.80 -2.91
C GLU A 88 -4.21 -4.54 -1.64
N PHE A 89 -3.27 -4.78 -0.72
CA PHE A 89 -3.56 -5.42 0.56
C PHE A 89 -4.60 -4.66 1.37
N ILE A 90 -4.42 -3.33 1.51
CA ILE A 90 -5.37 -2.47 2.24
C ILE A 90 -6.74 -2.47 1.54
N TRP A 91 -6.77 -2.34 0.21
CA TRP A 91 -8.01 -2.36 -0.56
C TRP A 91 -8.81 -3.64 -0.30
N ARG A 92 -8.16 -4.80 -0.39
CA ARG A 92 -8.77 -6.11 -0.14
C ARG A 92 -9.23 -6.24 1.31
N MET A 93 -8.38 -5.87 2.28
CA MET A 93 -8.72 -5.92 3.70
C MET A 93 -9.94 -5.08 4.03
N LEU A 94 -9.97 -3.81 3.60
CA LEU A 94 -11.11 -2.92 3.88
C LEU A 94 -12.42 -3.47 3.30
N ARG A 95 -12.37 -4.08 2.09
CA ARG A 95 -13.56 -4.67 1.45
C ARG A 95 -14.08 -5.87 2.23
N ASN A 96 -13.18 -6.66 2.81
CA ASN A 96 -13.52 -7.85 3.59
C ASN A 96 -13.94 -7.53 5.02
N SER A 97 -13.33 -6.53 5.66
CA SER A 97 -13.55 -6.17 7.06
C SER A 97 -14.75 -5.25 7.29
N GLY A 98 -15.24 -4.56 6.26
CA GLY A 98 -16.38 -3.64 6.40
C GLY A 98 -17.69 -4.35 6.77
N PRO A 99 -18.61 -3.71 7.52
CA PRO A 99 -19.93 -4.27 7.80
C PRO A 99 -20.71 -4.63 6.53
N HIS A 100 -21.31 -5.82 6.51
CA HIS A 100 -21.96 -6.37 5.31
C HIS A 100 -23.48 -6.19 5.29
N LYS A 101 -24.12 -5.73 6.38
CA LYS A 101 -25.60 -5.74 6.54
C LYS A 101 -26.37 -5.28 5.30
N SER A 102 -25.93 -4.21 4.64
CA SER A 102 -26.52 -3.73 3.38
C SER A 102 -25.50 -3.61 2.24
N GLY A 103 -24.23 -4.00 2.45
CA GLY A 103 -23.13 -3.76 1.51
C GLY A 103 -22.72 -2.29 1.30
N ALA A 104 -23.57 -1.32 1.65
CA ALA A 104 -23.38 0.10 1.38
C ALA A 104 -22.06 0.67 1.93
N TYR A 105 -21.61 0.19 3.10
CA TYR A 105 -20.31 0.60 3.66
C TYR A 105 -19.15 0.15 2.78
N ARG A 106 -19.12 -1.11 2.35
CA ARG A 106 -18.07 -1.65 1.46
C ARG A 106 -18.08 -0.95 0.09
N ALA A 107 -19.27 -0.68 -0.45
CA ALA A 107 -19.44 0.05 -1.71
C ALA A 107 -19.07 1.55 -1.62
N SER A 108 -19.03 2.12 -0.42
CA SER A 108 -18.67 3.52 -0.18
C SER A 108 -17.17 3.79 -0.07
N MET A 109 -16.35 2.75 -0.06
CA MET A 109 -14.91 2.93 -0.04
C MET A 109 -14.45 3.53 -1.37
N ARG A 110 -13.55 4.49 -1.26
CA ARG A 110 -12.92 5.19 -2.36
C ARG A 110 -11.42 5.14 -2.17
N CYS A 111 -10.71 5.03 -3.29
CA CYS A 111 -9.26 5.10 -3.36
C CYS A 111 -8.89 6.34 -4.17
N TYR A 112 -7.90 7.08 -3.69
CA TYR A 112 -7.35 8.24 -4.37
C TYR A 112 -5.84 8.05 -4.49
N ALA A 113 -5.30 8.25 -5.69
CA ALA A 113 -3.86 8.34 -5.94
C ALA A 113 -3.53 9.78 -6.33
N ASP A 114 -2.66 10.44 -5.56
CA ASP A 114 -2.27 11.85 -5.74
C ASP A 114 -3.48 12.80 -5.94
N GLY A 115 -4.54 12.57 -5.16
CA GLY A 115 -5.78 13.37 -5.19
C GLY A 115 -6.78 12.97 -6.28
N ARG A 116 -6.42 12.11 -7.23
CA ARG A 116 -7.33 11.58 -8.25
C ARG A 116 -8.01 10.30 -7.77
N GLU A 117 -9.33 10.22 -7.87
CA GLU A 117 -10.06 8.98 -7.59
C GLU A 117 -9.67 7.88 -8.60
N ILE A 118 -9.36 6.70 -8.10
CA ILE A 118 -9.05 5.51 -8.89
C ILE A 118 -10.04 4.38 -8.57
N LYS A 119 -10.31 3.51 -9.55
CA LYS A 119 -11.26 2.40 -9.37
C LYS A 119 -10.54 1.10 -9.01
N ASP A 120 -9.32 0.95 -9.46
CA ASP A 120 -8.48 -0.21 -9.23
C ASP A 120 -7.17 0.16 -8.50
N PRO A 121 -6.73 -0.58 -7.47
CA PRO A 121 -5.44 -0.34 -6.81
C PRO A 121 -4.23 -0.43 -7.76
N THR A 122 -4.32 -1.14 -8.88
CA THR A 122 -3.28 -1.17 -9.93
C THR A 122 -3.03 0.19 -10.56
N GLU A 123 -4.05 1.06 -10.64
CA GLU A 123 -3.92 2.43 -11.14
C GLU A 123 -3.08 3.35 -10.23
N ALA A 124 -2.75 2.92 -9.01
CA ALA A 124 -1.87 3.65 -8.10
C ALA A 124 -0.37 3.49 -8.46
N ALA A 125 -0.04 2.76 -9.51
CA ALA A 125 1.34 2.60 -9.97
C ALA A 125 1.97 3.97 -10.28
N GLY A 126 3.08 4.29 -9.62
CA GLY A 126 3.78 5.57 -9.77
C GLY A 126 3.21 6.73 -8.95
N ALA A 127 2.16 6.50 -8.15
CA ALA A 127 1.64 7.52 -7.24
C ALA A 127 2.60 7.76 -6.07
N ARG A 128 2.63 8.99 -5.55
CA ARG A 128 3.41 9.32 -4.34
C ARG A 128 2.61 9.08 -3.07
N GLU A 129 1.33 9.43 -3.13
CA GLU A 129 0.39 9.32 -2.03
C GLU A 129 -0.86 8.55 -2.47
N VAL A 130 -1.28 7.60 -1.63
CA VAL A 130 -2.55 6.88 -1.80
C VAL A 130 -3.40 7.02 -0.55
N MET A 131 -4.67 7.37 -0.74
CA MET A 131 -5.64 7.53 0.33
C MET A 131 -6.86 6.64 0.10
N PHE A 132 -7.17 5.81 1.09
CA PHE A 132 -8.44 5.11 1.19
C PHE A 132 -9.35 5.81 2.17
N LEU A 133 -10.61 6.03 1.82
CA LEU A 133 -11.61 6.60 2.72
C LEU A 133 -13.02 6.11 2.40
N SER A 134 -13.93 6.23 3.37
CA SER A 134 -15.36 5.94 3.18
C SER A 134 -16.14 7.23 2.98
N ILE A 135 -17.02 7.27 1.98
CA ILE A 135 -17.89 8.45 1.72
C ILE A 135 -19.23 8.40 2.44
N VAL A 136 -19.53 7.35 3.24
CA VAL A 136 -20.79 7.30 3.97
C VAL A 136 -20.71 8.06 5.29
N PRO A 137 -21.73 8.87 5.64
CA PRO A 137 -21.70 9.69 6.85
C PRO A 137 -21.54 8.92 8.17
N TYR A 138 -22.03 7.68 8.21
CA TYR A 138 -22.00 6.86 9.42
C TYR A 138 -20.68 6.11 9.60
N ALA A 139 -19.72 6.23 8.67
CA ALA A 139 -18.42 5.57 8.78
C ALA A 139 -17.67 5.97 10.06
N ARG A 140 -17.75 7.24 10.45
CA ARG A 140 -17.20 7.72 11.73
C ARG A 140 -17.78 7.02 12.96
N LYS A 141 -19.09 6.76 12.96
CA LYS A 141 -19.76 6.08 14.07
C LYS A 141 -19.33 4.62 14.14
N ILE A 142 -19.19 3.97 12.99
CA ILE A 142 -18.62 2.62 12.88
C ILE A 142 -17.20 2.61 13.43
N GLU A 143 -16.32 3.51 12.98
CA GLU A 143 -14.92 3.54 13.41
C GLU A 143 -14.78 3.73 14.92
N ARG A 144 -15.63 4.55 15.53
CA ARG A 144 -15.67 4.81 16.98
C ARG A 144 -16.34 3.70 17.81
N GLY A 145 -16.77 2.61 17.19
CA GLY A 145 -17.48 1.53 17.90
C GLY A 145 -18.88 1.91 18.40
N GLN A 146 -19.47 3.00 17.89
CA GLN A 146 -20.79 3.48 18.32
C GLN A 146 -21.97 2.74 17.66
N LYS A 147 -21.69 1.60 17.01
CA LYS A 147 -22.66 0.76 16.31
C LYS A 147 -22.44 -0.69 16.72
N GLY A 148 -23.38 -1.26 17.48
CA GLY A 148 -23.25 -2.61 18.04
C GLY A 148 -23.14 -3.76 17.02
N TYR A 149 -23.46 -3.51 15.74
CA TYR A 149 -23.29 -4.47 14.65
C TYR A 149 -21.91 -4.40 13.96
N SER A 150 -20.98 -3.58 14.46
CA SER A 150 -19.66 -3.40 13.85
C SER A 150 -18.57 -3.57 14.91
N PRO A 151 -17.44 -4.23 14.59
CA PRO A 151 -16.35 -4.45 15.54
C PRO A 151 -15.62 -3.18 16.00
N GLY A 152 -15.98 -2.00 15.49
CA GLY A 152 -15.22 -0.77 15.68
C GLY A 152 -13.92 -0.77 14.87
N LYS A 153 -13.25 0.39 14.82
CA LYS A 153 -11.84 0.53 14.41
C LYS A 153 -11.46 -0.16 13.09
N VAL A 154 -12.35 -0.15 12.09
CA VAL A 154 -12.14 -0.90 10.83
C VAL A 154 -10.92 -0.36 10.09
N TYR A 155 -10.84 0.96 9.91
CA TYR A 155 -9.73 1.59 9.22
C TYR A 155 -8.45 1.55 10.06
N GLU A 156 -8.55 1.79 11.37
CA GLU A 156 -7.41 1.74 12.29
C GLU A 156 -6.80 0.34 12.34
N ALA A 157 -7.60 -0.72 12.46
CA ALA A 157 -7.12 -2.10 12.49
C ALA A 157 -6.46 -2.51 11.17
N VAL A 158 -7.04 -2.14 10.02
CA VAL A 158 -6.44 -2.41 8.71
C VAL A 158 -5.12 -1.63 8.54
N ALA A 159 -5.07 -0.37 8.95
CA ALA A 159 -3.82 0.40 8.91
C ALA A 159 -2.73 -0.21 9.79
N GLN A 160 -3.08 -0.73 10.98
CA GLN A 160 -2.13 -1.42 11.86
C GLN A 160 -1.63 -2.73 11.23
N ALA A 161 -2.51 -3.54 10.67
CA ALA A 161 -2.14 -4.78 9.98
C ALA A 161 -1.23 -4.50 8.78
N ALA A 162 -1.57 -3.49 7.98
CA ALA A 162 -0.76 -3.09 6.84
C ALA A 162 0.59 -2.49 7.27
N LYS A 163 0.64 -1.69 8.33
CA LYS A 163 1.89 -1.15 8.89
C LYS A 163 2.79 -2.27 9.44
N ALA A 164 2.23 -3.27 10.11
CA ALA A 164 2.99 -4.42 10.58
C ALA A 164 3.64 -5.19 9.42
N ARG A 165 2.96 -5.27 8.27
CA ARG A 165 3.43 -5.99 7.08
C ARG A 165 4.36 -5.17 6.20
N TYR A 166 4.00 -3.92 5.87
CA TYR A 166 4.66 -3.07 4.87
C TYR A 166 5.34 -1.83 5.45
N GLY A 167 5.41 -1.68 6.78
CA GLY A 167 5.94 -0.46 7.41
C GLY A 167 7.42 -0.17 7.14
N LYS A 168 8.17 -1.13 6.59
CA LYS A 168 9.54 -0.92 6.08
C LYS A 168 9.58 -0.32 4.68
N ALA A 169 8.52 -0.53 3.89
CA ALA A 169 8.46 -0.14 2.48
C ALA A 169 7.60 1.11 2.23
N ALA A 170 6.62 1.39 3.09
CA ALA A 170 5.73 2.52 2.95
C ALA A 170 5.35 3.10 4.31
N ILE A 171 5.14 4.41 4.35
CA ILE A 171 4.60 5.06 5.54
C ILE A 171 3.08 4.96 5.50
N ILE A 172 2.52 4.15 6.39
CA ILE A 172 1.08 3.90 6.48
C ILE A 172 0.52 4.55 7.76
N LYS A 173 -0.50 5.39 7.60
CA LYS A 173 -1.13 6.14 8.70
C LYS A 173 -2.64 6.02 8.66
N PHE A 174 -3.25 5.77 9.82
CA PHE A 174 -4.67 6.02 10.03
C PHE A 174 -4.89 7.50 10.34
N THR A 175 -5.93 8.09 9.76
CA THR A 175 -6.32 9.48 10.01
C THR A 175 -7.81 9.67 9.75
N TYR A 176 -8.29 10.89 9.95
CA TYR A 176 -9.57 11.34 9.43
C TYR A 176 -9.32 12.34 8.30
N ALA A 177 -9.78 12.08 7.09
CA ALA A 177 -9.52 12.91 5.92
C ALA A 177 -10.82 13.31 5.21
N THR A 178 -10.77 14.40 4.46
CA THR A 178 -11.85 14.81 3.55
C THR A 178 -11.58 14.16 2.19
N PRO A 179 -12.60 13.66 1.47
CA PRO A 179 -12.42 13.21 0.10
C PRO A 179 -11.83 14.30 -0.78
N ALA A 180 -10.84 13.94 -1.60
CA ALA A 180 -10.21 14.84 -2.56
C ALA A 180 -11.13 15.16 -3.77
N GLY A 181 -12.15 14.33 -3.99
CA GLY A 181 -13.14 14.48 -5.06
C GLY A 181 -14.58 14.73 -4.56
N PRO A 182 -15.54 14.83 -5.49
CA PRO A 182 -16.95 15.06 -5.16
C PRO A 182 -17.52 13.91 -4.32
N ALA A 183 -18.09 14.25 -3.15
CA ALA A 183 -18.76 13.29 -2.27
C ALA A 183 -20.20 13.74 -1.95
N PRO A 184 -21.15 13.66 -2.92
CA PRO A 184 -22.49 14.26 -2.81
C PRO A 184 -23.30 13.77 -1.61
N ALA A 185 -23.20 12.48 -1.28
CA ALA A 185 -23.89 11.91 -0.12
C ALA A 185 -23.38 12.48 1.21
N LEU A 186 -22.06 12.70 1.29
CA LEU A 186 -21.40 13.24 2.47
C LEU A 186 -21.68 14.74 2.61
N THR A 187 -21.58 15.52 1.53
CA THR A 187 -21.91 16.94 1.53
C THR A 187 -23.37 17.19 1.84
N SER A 188 -24.29 16.43 1.23
CA SER A 188 -25.73 16.52 1.50
C SER A 188 -26.09 16.16 2.95
N TRP A 189 -25.41 15.18 3.53
CA TRP A 189 -25.58 14.86 4.96
C TRP A 189 -25.00 15.95 5.86
N ALA A 190 -23.81 16.47 5.54
CA ALA A 190 -23.17 17.52 6.31
C ALA A 190 -24.03 18.80 6.30
N ALA A 191 -24.61 19.16 5.15
CA ALA A 191 -25.55 20.27 5.01
C ALA A 191 -26.82 20.07 5.87
N ARG A 192 -27.45 18.89 5.80
CA ARG A 192 -28.63 18.55 6.63
C ARG A 192 -28.32 18.53 8.12
N SER A 193 -27.12 18.09 8.49
CA SER A 193 -26.68 18.05 9.89
C SER A 193 -26.32 19.43 10.41
N ALA A 194 -25.87 20.33 9.52
CA ALA A 194 -25.56 21.71 9.85
C ALA A 194 -26.82 22.54 10.12
N THR A 195 -27.93 22.28 9.41
CA THR A 195 -29.21 22.94 9.64
C THR A 195 -29.90 22.45 10.92
N ALA A 196 -29.80 21.16 11.27
CA ALA A 196 -30.33 20.61 12.53
C ALA A 196 -29.52 21.05 13.77
N ALA A 197 -28.25 21.38 13.62
CA ALA A 197 -27.34 21.77 14.70
C ALA A 197 -27.20 23.31 14.83
N SER A 198 -28.32 24.03 14.73
CA SER A 198 -28.34 25.48 14.87
C SER A 198 -27.91 25.94 16.29
N GLN A 199 -26.95 26.87 16.28
CA GLN A 199 -26.64 27.89 17.28
C GLN A 199 -25.80 27.66 18.56
N ARG A 200 -25.73 26.51 19.24
CA ARG A 200 -25.13 26.54 20.62
C ARG A 200 -23.70 26.06 20.89
N LYS A 201 -23.01 25.31 20.03
CA LYS A 201 -21.62 24.84 20.34
C LYS A 201 -20.78 24.57 19.09
N ARG A 202 -20.15 25.60 18.52
CA ARG A 202 -19.23 25.45 17.35
C ARG A 202 -17.73 25.54 17.69
N LYS A 203 -17.34 25.96 18.90
CA LYS A 203 -15.93 25.95 19.32
C LYS A 203 -15.54 24.51 19.70
N GLY A 204 -14.98 23.74 18.76
CA GLY A 204 -14.36 22.43 19.03
C GLY A 204 -14.99 21.19 18.38
N ARG A 205 -15.94 21.33 17.43
CA ARG A 205 -16.52 20.16 16.74
C ARG A 205 -15.71 19.76 15.51
N ASP A 206 -15.25 18.51 15.48
CA ASP A 206 -14.63 17.85 14.32
C ASP A 206 -15.43 18.11 13.03
N ASN A 207 -14.73 18.52 11.96
CA ASN A 207 -15.31 18.73 10.62
C ASN A 207 -16.13 17.49 10.19
N PRO A 208 -17.45 17.62 9.92
CA PRO A 208 -18.32 16.50 9.57
C PRO A 208 -17.93 15.82 8.25
N LEU A 209 -17.17 16.50 7.40
CA LEU A 209 -16.66 15.96 6.14
C LEU A 209 -15.43 15.07 6.33
N ARG A 210 -14.78 15.10 7.50
CA ARG A 210 -13.64 14.21 7.78
C ARG A 210 -14.14 12.80 8.12
N GLN A 211 -13.77 11.85 7.28
CA GLN A 211 -14.11 10.43 7.39
C GLN A 211 -12.87 9.61 7.72
N PRO A 212 -13.02 8.43 8.35
CA PRO A 212 -11.89 7.55 8.60
C PRO A 212 -11.18 7.23 7.28
N ALA A 213 -9.86 7.33 7.31
CA ALA A 213 -9.01 7.20 6.15
C ALA A 213 -7.69 6.50 6.48
N ILE A 214 -7.14 5.77 5.51
CA ILE A 214 -5.77 5.24 5.54
C ILE A 214 -5.00 5.98 4.47
N LEU A 215 -3.86 6.53 4.86
CA LEU A 215 -2.98 7.29 3.99
C LEU A 215 -1.64 6.56 3.89
N ILE A 216 -1.16 6.39 2.67
CA ILE A 216 0.04 5.66 2.32
C ILE A 216 0.96 6.60 1.55
N PHE A 217 2.19 6.76 2.02
CA PHE A 217 3.25 7.40 1.24
C PHE A 217 4.15 6.32 0.66
N LEU A 218 4.22 6.26 -0.66
CA LEU A 218 4.91 5.23 -1.43
C LEU A 218 6.39 5.58 -1.70
N GLU A 219 6.74 6.86 -1.66
CA GLU A 219 8.13 7.34 -1.64
C GLU A 219 8.51 7.74 -0.22
N ALA A 220 9.59 7.18 0.31
CA ALA A 220 10.25 7.73 1.49
C ALA A 220 10.92 9.04 1.07
N ARG A 221 10.54 10.14 1.73
CA ARG A 221 11.26 11.43 1.60
C ARG A 221 12.67 11.32 2.14
#